data_AF-A0A964U4S9-F1
#
_entry.id   AF-A0A964U4S9-F1
#
_cell.length_a   1.000
_cell.length_b   1.000
_cell.length_c   1.000
_cell.angle_alpha   90.00
_cell.angle_beta   90.00
_cell.angle_gamma   90.00
#
_symmetry.space_group_name_H-M   'P 1'
#
loop_
_entity.id
_entity.type
_entity.pdbx_description
1 polymer ?
#
loop_
_entity_poly.entity_id
_entity_poly.type
_entity_poly.pdbx_seq_one_letter_code
_entity_poly.pdbx_strand_id
1 'polypeptide(L)'
;MLMTRRALLVGPCALAACSRLPASPDGPRLPITLEQAFAGRAVGAGVFKVDLTGSERRFRARLNGRLDGDRLTVVEDFIYDDGEENRLTWVFDRAGPGRWTGRREDTVGVAEVVETGTEIRLSYTADFMSEGEVTRLGFEDVIYFGEQGRVINDAVVTRWGLPVARVRFEMEKL
;
A
#
# COMPACT_ATOMS: atom_id res chain seq x y z
N MET A 1 20.38 31.10 52.74
CA MET A 1 20.35 30.85 51.27
C MET A 1 19.30 29.78 51.00
N LEU A 2 18.06 30.18 50.64
CA LEU A 2 17.01 29.21 50.27
C LEU A 2 17.10 28.93 48.77
N MET A 3 17.41 27.68 48.42
CA MET A 3 17.46 27.19 47.05
C MET A 3 16.06 27.18 46.42
N THR A 4 15.88 28.00 45.40
CA THR A 4 14.66 28.11 44.59
C THR A 4 14.50 26.83 43.75
N ARG A 5 13.48 26.02 44.04
CA ARG A 5 13.11 24.85 43.22
C ARG A 5 12.62 25.33 41.85
N ARG A 6 13.41 25.09 40.79
CA ARG A 6 12.95 25.22 39.40
C ARG A 6 12.05 24.03 39.09
N ALA A 7 10.74 24.26 39.05
CA ALA A 7 9.80 23.31 38.49
C ALA A 7 9.99 23.28 36.97
N LEU A 8 10.58 22.22 36.43
CA LEU A 8 10.49 21.92 35.00
C LEU A 8 9.06 21.46 34.72
N LEU A 9 8.27 22.35 34.13
CA LEU A 9 7.02 22.00 33.45
C LEU A 9 7.38 21.20 32.19
N VAL A 10 7.41 19.88 32.32
CA VAL A 10 7.36 18.97 31.17
C VAL A 10 5.94 19.03 30.64
N GLY A 11 5.69 19.96 29.71
CA GLY A 11 4.42 20.03 28.99
C GLY A 11 4.21 18.73 28.20
N PRO A 12 3.04 18.08 28.29
CA PRO A 12 2.75 16.92 27.47
C PRO A 12 2.69 17.41 26.01
N CYS A 13 3.72 17.07 25.26
CA CYS A 13 3.71 17.19 23.80
C CYS A 13 2.66 16.19 23.31
N ALA A 14 1.43 16.66 23.15
CA ALA A 14 0.38 15.95 22.45
C ALA A 14 0.84 15.80 21.00
N LEU A 15 1.60 14.73 20.74
CA LEU A 15 1.91 14.28 19.39
C LEU A 15 0.56 13.92 18.76
N ALA A 16 0.01 14.86 18.00
CA ALA A 16 -1.01 14.57 17.03
C ALA A 16 -0.46 13.47 16.13
N ALA A 17 -0.92 12.24 16.35
CA ALA A 17 -0.66 11.10 15.49
C ALA A 17 -1.41 11.35 14.18
N CYS A 18 -0.86 12.22 13.34
CA CYS A 18 -1.38 12.51 12.02
C CYS A 18 -1.42 11.19 11.24
N SER A 19 -2.62 10.87 10.77
CA SER A 19 -3.11 9.62 10.18
C SER A 19 -2.05 8.75 9.50
N ARG A 20 -1.88 7.53 10.02
CA ARG A 20 -1.08 6.45 9.39
C ARG A 20 -1.81 5.73 8.25
N LEU A 21 -3.10 6.01 8.10
CA LEU A 21 -3.95 5.42 7.08
C LEU A 21 -4.18 6.43 5.96
N PRO A 22 -4.17 6.00 4.68
CA PRO A 22 -4.64 6.85 3.60
C PRO A 22 -6.10 7.22 3.86
N ALA A 23 -6.44 8.47 3.57
CA ALA A 23 -7.82 8.92 3.60
C ALA A 23 -8.66 8.04 2.67
N SER A 24 -9.89 7.74 3.07
CA SER A 24 -10.87 7.27 2.08
C SER A 24 -10.97 8.33 0.98
N PRO A 25 -11.11 7.94 -0.28
CA PRO A 25 -11.23 8.92 -1.32
C PRO A 25 -12.62 9.60 -1.20
N ASP A 26 -12.79 10.81 -1.75
CA ASP A 26 -14.02 11.59 -1.65
C ASP A 26 -15.07 11.33 -2.76
N GLY A 27 -16.35 11.33 -2.41
CA GLY A 27 -17.48 11.28 -3.36
C GLY A 27 -18.06 9.89 -3.67
N PRO A 28 -19.12 9.81 -4.51
CA PRO A 28 -19.80 8.56 -4.86
C PRO A 28 -18.90 7.63 -5.68
N ARG A 29 -18.93 6.33 -5.39
CA ARG A 29 -18.16 5.31 -6.12
C ARG A 29 -18.97 4.07 -6.43
N LEU A 30 -18.54 3.40 -7.50
CA LEU A 30 -19.00 2.05 -7.81
C LEU A 30 -18.42 1.05 -6.79
N PRO A 31 -19.19 -0.01 -6.45
CA PRO A 31 -18.65 -1.09 -5.65
C PRO A 31 -17.46 -1.76 -6.32
N ILE A 32 -16.48 -2.21 -5.52
CA ILE A 32 -15.27 -2.88 -5.97
C ILE A 32 -14.96 -4.07 -5.06
N THR A 33 -14.54 -5.19 -5.67
CA THR A 33 -13.96 -6.35 -4.98
C THR A 33 -12.52 -6.57 -5.41
N LEU A 34 -11.75 -7.31 -4.61
CA LEU A 34 -10.36 -7.65 -4.94
C LEU A 34 -10.27 -8.42 -6.25
N GLU A 35 -11.23 -9.31 -6.49
CA GLU A 35 -11.36 -10.05 -7.74
C GLU A 35 -11.57 -9.12 -8.94
N GLN A 36 -12.52 -8.18 -8.85
CA GLN A 36 -12.75 -7.20 -9.92
C GLN A 36 -11.51 -6.34 -10.19
N ALA A 37 -10.84 -5.90 -9.11
CA ALA A 37 -9.66 -5.07 -9.20
C ALA A 37 -8.50 -5.79 -9.91
N PHE A 38 -8.24 -7.06 -9.59
CA PHE A 38 -6.98 -7.71 -10.01
C PHE A 38 -7.11 -8.93 -10.92
N ALA A 39 -8.27 -9.58 -11.05
CA ALA A 39 -8.42 -10.73 -11.96
C ALA A 39 -8.32 -10.32 -13.44
N GLY A 40 -7.68 -11.15 -14.26
CA GLY A 40 -7.42 -10.85 -15.67
C GLY A 40 -6.15 -10.02 -15.87
N ARG A 41 -5.97 -9.50 -17.08
CA ARG A 41 -4.78 -8.71 -17.43
C ARG A 41 -5.02 -7.23 -17.20
N ALA A 42 -4.01 -6.54 -16.71
CA ALA A 42 -4.02 -5.10 -16.55
C ALA A 42 -2.63 -4.53 -16.82
N VAL A 43 -2.59 -3.24 -17.12
CA VAL A 43 -1.36 -2.45 -17.17
C VAL A 43 -1.55 -1.22 -16.32
N GLY A 44 -0.47 -0.71 -15.75
CA GLY A 44 -0.54 0.49 -14.94
C GLY A 44 0.78 1.24 -14.85
N ALA A 45 0.69 2.42 -14.27
CA ALA A 45 1.84 3.26 -13.96
C ALA A 45 1.68 3.81 -12.55
N GLY A 46 2.80 3.97 -11.86
CA GLY A 46 2.81 4.49 -10.51
C GLY A 46 4.06 5.29 -10.18
N VAL A 47 4.01 5.90 -9.00
CA VAL A 47 5.10 6.66 -8.42
C VAL A 47 5.23 6.30 -6.95
N PHE A 48 6.45 5.99 -6.53
CA PHE A 48 6.86 5.92 -5.13
C PHE A 48 7.54 7.25 -4.78
N LYS A 49 7.04 7.95 -3.75
CA LYS A 49 7.55 9.25 -3.34
C LYS A 49 7.96 9.24 -1.88
N VAL A 50 9.21 9.59 -1.59
CA VAL A 50 9.71 9.79 -0.24
C VAL A 50 9.35 11.20 0.22
N ASP A 51 8.61 11.32 1.32
CA ASP A 51 8.05 12.60 1.76
C ASP A 51 9.12 13.55 2.29
N LEU A 52 10.13 13.03 2.99
CA LEU A 52 11.18 13.84 3.62
C LEU A 52 12.14 14.46 2.59
N THR A 53 12.50 13.71 1.55
CA THR A 53 13.49 14.13 0.54
C THR A 53 12.84 14.67 -0.73
N GLY A 54 11.57 14.35 -0.97
CA GLY A 54 10.88 14.60 -2.22
C GLY A 54 11.34 13.70 -3.38
N SER A 55 12.21 12.71 -3.11
CA SER A 55 12.68 11.76 -4.11
C SER A 55 11.49 10.95 -4.65
N GLU A 56 11.44 10.79 -5.97
CA GLU A 56 10.40 10.03 -6.66
C GLU A 56 11.05 8.94 -7.52
N ARG A 57 10.44 7.76 -7.54
CA ARG A 57 10.76 6.68 -8.46
C ARG A 57 9.49 6.26 -9.17
N ARG A 58 9.49 6.33 -10.51
CA ARG A 58 8.33 5.95 -11.32
C ARG A 58 8.46 4.51 -11.77
N PHE A 59 7.33 3.84 -11.90
CA PHE A 59 7.29 2.47 -12.40
C PHE A 59 6.09 2.26 -13.31
N ARG A 60 6.24 1.29 -14.20
CA ARG A 60 5.13 0.69 -14.96
C ARG A 60 5.00 -0.75 -14.53
N ALA A 61 3.78 -1.26 -14.52
CA ALA A 61 3.51 -2.64 -14.16
C ALA A 61 2.62 -3.31 -15.20
N ARG A 62 2.89 -4.58 -15.50
CA ARG A 62 1.94 -5.49 -16.14
C ARG A 62 1.45 -6.47 -15.10
N LEU A 63 0.13 -6.63 -15.02
CA LEU A 63 -0.51 -7.51 -14.05
C LEU A 63 -1.23 -8.64 -14.77
N ASN A 64 -1.16 -9.83 -14.19
CA ASN A 64 -1.91 -10.99 -14.65
C ASN A 64 -2.49 -11.72 -13.43
N GLY A 65 -3.76 -11.44 -13.16
CA GLY A 65 -4.52 -12.07 -12.10
C GLY A 65 -5.27 -13.31 -12.56
N ARG A 66 -5.21 -14.36 -11.76
CA ARG A 66 -5.98 -15.59 -11.94
C ARG A 66 -6.69 -15.95 -10.65
N LEU A 67 -8.01 -16.04 -10.73
CA LEU A 67 -8.85 -16.59 -9.67
C LEU A 67 -9.01 -18.10 -9.90
N ASP A 68 -8.78 -18.89 -8.86
CA ASP A 68 -9.02 -20.33 -8.83
C ASP A 68 -9.72 -20.69 -7.51
N GLY A 69 -11.04 -20.89 -7.58
CA GLY A 69 -11.90 -21.03 -6.40
C GLY A 69 -11.78 -19.81 -5.48
N ASP A 70 -11.28 -20.04 -4.27
CA ASP A 70 -11.11 -19.02 -3.22
C ASP A 70 -9.69 -18.43 -3.16
N ARG A 71 -8.87 -18.67 -4.19
CA ARG A 71 -7.50 -18.17 -4.29
C ARG A 71 -7.33 -17.26 -5.50
N LEU A 72 -6.86 -16.04 -5.28
CA LEU A 72 -6.48 -15.08 -6.32
C LEU A 72 -4.96 -14.94 -6.37
N THR A 73 -4.34 -15.32 -7.48
CA THR A 73 -2.91 -15.12 -7.72
C THR A 73 -2.72 -13.97 -8.70
N VAL A 74 -1.90 -12.97 -8.37
CA VAL A 74 -1.62 -11.81 -9.21
C VAL A 74 -0.12 -11.71 -9.42
N VAL A 75 0.33 -11.97 -10.65
CA VAL A 75 1.72 -11.75 -11.05
C VAL A 75 1.87 -10.31 -11.49
N GLU A 76 2.85 -9.61 -10.93
CA GLU A 76 3.15 -8.20 -11.21
C GLU A 76 4.57 -8.08 -11.76
N ASP A 77 4.68 -7.62 -13.01
CA ASP A 77 5.94 -7.33 -13.69
C ASP A 77 6.21 -5.83 -13.70
N PHE A 78 7.15 -5.37 -12.90
CA PHE A 78 7.53 -3.96 -12.75
C PHE A 78 8.73 -3.60 -13.63
N ILE A 79 8.66 -2.41 -14.24
CA ILE A 79 9.77 -1.75 -14.93
C ILE A 79 9.88 -0.33 -14.35
N TYR A 80 10.99 -0.04 -13.70
CA TYR A 80 11.27 1.26 -13.11
C TYR A 80 11.87 2.25 -14.13
N ASP A 81 11.84 3.53 -13.83
CA ASP A 81 12.36 4.60 -14.70
C ASP A 81 13.90 4.61 -14.81
N ASP A 82 14.59 4.01 -13.85
CA ASP A 82 16.03 3.72 -13.89
C ASP A 82 16.38 2.44 -14.68
N GLY A 83 15.38 1.72 -15.20
CA GLY A 83 15.54 0.50 -15.99
C GLY A 83 15.65 -0.79 -15.18
N GLU A 84 15.58 -0.72 -13.85
CA GLU A 84 15.46 -1.93 -13.03
C GLU A 84 14.13 -2.65 -13.35
N GLU A 85 14.16 -3.97 -13.31
CA GLU A 85 12.98 -4.81 -13.43
C GLU A 85 12.80 -5.62 -12.16
N ASN A 86 11.54 -5.78 -11.74
CA ASN A 86 11.20 -6.61 -10.59
C ASN A 86 9.93 -7.41 -10.90
N ARG A 87 9.82 -8.60 -10.31
CA ARG A 87 8.63 -9.43 -10.41
C ARG A 87 8.19 -9.84 -9.02
N LEU A 88 6.94 -9.59 -8.71
CA LEU A 88 6.33 -10.00 -7.44
C LEU A 88 5.02 -10.71 -7.70
N THR A 89 4.67 -11.66 -6.84
CA THR A 89 3.48 -12.50 -6.98
C THR A 89 2.65 -12.43 -5.73
N TRP A 90 1.55 -11.69 -5.79
CA TRP A 90 0.54 -11.77 -4.73
C TRP A 90 -0.22 -13.08 -4.82
N VAL A 91 -0.37 -13.75 -3.68
CA VAL A 91 -1.28 -14.87 -3.49
C VAL A 91 -2.25 -14.50 -2.38
N PHE A 92 -3.52 -14.30 -2.74
CA PHE A 92 -4.61 -13.99 -1.83
C PHE A 92 -5.51 -15.20 -1.63
N ASP A 93 -5.83 -15.52 -0.37
CA ASP A 93 -6.75 -16.57 0.02
C ASP A 93 -7.97 -15.94 0.72
N ARG A 94 -9.19 -16.34 0.33
CA ARG A 94 -10.43 -15.83 0.93
C ARG A 94 -10.48 -16.22 2.42
N ALA A 95 -10.76 -15.22 3.26
CA ALA A 95 -10.82 -15.37 4.72
C ALA A 95 -12.23 -15.12 5.29
N GLY A 96 -13.22 -14.91 4.42
CA GLY A 96 -14.62 -14.69 4.77
C GLY A 96 -15.29 -13.69 3.81
N PRO A 97 -16.55 -13.31 4.08
CA PRO A 97 -17.24 -12.31 3.28
C PRO A 97 -16.46 -10.99 3.28
N GLY A 98 -16.03 -10.54 2.08
CA GLY A 98 -15.27 -9.31 1.89
C GLY A 98 -13.89 -9.30 2.56
N ARG A 99 -13.31 -10.45 2.91
CA ARG A 99 -12.01 -10.54 3.59
C ARG A 99 -11.07 -11.50 2.87
N TRP A 100 -9.81 -11.10 2.77
CA TRP A 100 -8.74 -11.94 2.24
C TRP A 100 -7.49 -11.83 3.11
N THR A 101 -6.69 -12.89 3.06
CA THR A 101 -5.30 -12.86 3.51
C THR A 101 -4.40 -12.90 2.30
N GLY A 102 -3.24 -12.24 2.34
CA GLY A 102 -2.31 -12.16 1.21
C GLY A 102 -0.87 -12.48 1.61
N ARG A 103 -0.09 -13.00 0.65
CA ARG A 103 1.36 -13.12 0.76
C ARG A 103 2.02 -12.80 -0.57
N ARG A 104 3.26 -12.33 -0.48
CA ARG A 104 4.19 -12.06 -1.58
C ARG A 104 5.61 -12.41 -1.14
N GLU A 105 6.54 -12.50 -2.08
CA GLU A 105 7.92 -12.94 -1.83
C GLU A 105 8.64 -12.11 -0.76
N ASP A 106 8.31 -10.82 -0.65
CA ASP A 106 8.90 -9.86 0.26
C ASP A 106 8.07 -9.61 1.53
N THR A 107 6.89 -10.22 1.65
CA THR A 107 6.00 -9.97 2.80
C THR A 107 6.51 -10.61 4.08
N VAL A 108 6.40 -9.85 5.16
CA VAL A 108 6.69 -10.29 6.53
C VAL A 108 5.37 -10.58 7.22
N GLY A 109 5.03 -11.86 7.31
CA GLY A 109 3.77 -12.31 7.90
C GLY A 109 2.66 -12.47 6.86
N VAL A 110 1.51 -11.90 7.13
CA VAL A 110 0.30 -12.04 6.30
C VAL A 110 -0.27 -10.65 6.05
N ALA A 111 -0.56 -10.34 4.80
CA ALA A 111 -1.32 -9.17 4.42
C ALA A 111 -2.80 -9.37 4.74
N GLU A 112 -3.46 -8.33 5.22
CA GLU A 112 -4.89 -8.34 5.53
C GLU A 112 -5.63 -7.47 4.51
N VAL A 113 -6.73 -8.01 3.97
CA VAL A 113 -7.57 -7.31 2.99
C VAL A 113 -9.01 -7.23 3.48
N VAL A 114 -9.60 -6.04 3.40
CA VAL A 114 -11.01 -5.80 3.72
C VAL A 114 -11.66 -5.02 2.59
N GLU A 115 -12.67 -5.62 1.98
CA GLU A 115 -13.56 -4.98 1.00
C GLU A 115 -14.71 -4.30 1.77
N THR A 116 -14.80 -2.97 1.68
CA THR A 116 -15.83 -2.19 2.40
C THR A 116 -17.05 -1.87 1.53
N GLY A 117 -17.09 -2.40 0.31
CA GLY A 117 -18.09 -2.11 -0.70
C GLY A 117 -17.52 -1.22 -1.79
N THR A 118 -17.11 0.01 -1.46
CA THR A 118 -16.63 1.01 -2.45
C THR A 118 -15.11 1.22 -2.47
N GLU A 119 -14.40 0.62 -1.52
CA GLU A 119 -12.95 0.59 -1.46
C GLU A 119 -12.46 -0.75 -0.87
N ILE A 120 -11.20 -1.06 -1.13
CA ILE A 120 -10.49 -2.18 -0.53
C ILE A 120 -9.38 -1.59 0.32
N ARG A 121 -9.27 -2.05 1.56
CA ARG A 121 -8.16 -1.77 2.45
C ARG A 121 -7.21 -2.95 2.42
N LEU A 122 -5.94 -2.71 2.11
CA LEU A 122 -4.88 -3.72 2.14
C LEU A 122 -3.78 -3.24 3.09
N SER A 123 -3.47 -4.03 4.11
CA SER A 123 -2.42 -3.73 5.09
C SER A 123 -1.39 -4.86 5.11
N TYR A 124 -0.10 -4.51 5.01
CA TYR A 124 0.97 -5.49 5.01
C TYR A 124 2.31 -4.89 5.45
N THR A 125 3.27 -5.77 5.73
CA THR A 125 4.68 -5.39 5.95
C THR A 125 5.53 -6.12 4.93
N ALA A 126 6.50 -5.44 4.34
CA ALA A 126 7.42 -6.02 3.37
C ALA A 126 8.88 -5.60 3.66
N ASP A 127 9.80 -6.50 3.34
CA ASP A 127 11.24 -6.29 3.43
C ASP A 127 11.77 -5.80 2.06
N PHE A 128 12.17 -4.53 1.99
CA PHE A 128 12.72 -3.91 0.80
C PHE A 128 14.26 -3.98 0.84
N MET A 129 14.86 -4.57 -0.19
CA MET A 129 16.30 -4.70 -0.32
C MET A 129 16.87 -3.52 -1.11
N SER A 130 17.78 -2.75 -0.52
CA SER A 130 18.50 -1.67 -1.20
C SER A 130 19.96 -1.67 -0.78
N GLU A 131 20.88 -1.64 -1.73
CA GLU A 131 22.34 -1.56 -1.48
C GLU A 131 22.89 -2.60 -0.48
N GLY A 132 22.22 -3.77 -0.36
CA GLY A 132 22.59 -4.82 0.58
C GLY A 132 22.01 -4.67 2.00
N GLU A 133 21.23 -3.63 2.27
CA GLU A 133 20.47 -3.45 3.51
C GLU A 133 19.00 -3.85 3.32
N VAL A 134 18.46 -4.59 4.29
CA VAL A 134 17.03 -4.91 4.36
C VAL A 134 16.32 -3.79 5.13
N THR A 135 15.41 -3.09 4.48
CA THR A 135 14.53 -2.12 5.14
C THR A 135 13.12 -2.67 5.26
N ARG A 136 12.65 -2.84 6.49
CA ARG A 136 11.26 -3.23 6.76
C ARG A 136 10.32 -2.04 6.67
N LEU A 137 9.31 -2.15 5.82
CA LEU A 137 8.32 -1.11 5.56
C LEU A 137 6.90 -1.65 5.78
N GLY A 138 6.06 -0.86 6.43
CA GLY A 138 4.63 -1.13 6.56
C GLY A 138 3.86 -0.36 5.48
N PHE A 139 2.86 -1.00 4.88
CA PHE A 139 2.03 -0.46 3.82
C PHE A 139 0.57 -0.49 4.25
N GLU A 140 -0.11 0.62 4.02
CA GLU A 140 -1.55 0.77 4.20
C GLU A 140 -2.11 1.33 2.89
N ASP A 141 -2.85 0.51 2.17
CA ASP A 141 -3.34 0.76 0.81
C ASP A 141 -4.86 0.99 0.81
N VAL A 142 -5.31 1.88 -0.07
CA VAL A 142 -6.71 2.06 -0.43
C VAL A 142 -6.87 1.88 -1.91
N ILE A 143 -7.62 0.85 -2.31
CA ILE A 143 -7.87 0.51 -3.70
C ILE A 143 -9.33 0.78 -4.05
N TYR A 144 -9.57 1.49 -5.14
CA TYR A 144 -10.91 1.92 -5.53
C TYR A 144 -11.02 2.19 -7.04
N PHE A 145 -12.26 2.24 -7.56
CA PHE A 145 -12.49 2.72 -8.92
C PHE A 145 -12.36 4.25 -8.98
N GLY A 146 -11.43 4.71 -9.81
CA GLY A 146 -11.31 6.11 -10.22
C GLY A 146 -12.18 6.43 -11.44
N GLU A 147 -11.85 7.53 -12.11
CA GLU A 147 -12.53 7.93 -13.33
C GLU A 147 -12.33 6.91 -14.46
N GLN A 148 -13.32 6.83 -15.36
CA GLN A 148 -13.25 5.99 -16.57
C GLN A 148 -13.03 4.49 -16.28
N GLY A 149 -13.35 4.03 -15.07
CA GLY A 149 -13.20 2.62 -14.68
C GLY A 149 -11.77 2.19 -14.38
N ARG A 150 -10.82 3.13 -14.30
CA ARG A 150 -9.45 2.85 -13.86
C ARG A 150 -9.46 2.44 -12.38
N VAL A 151 -8.58 1.52 -12.01
CA VAL A 151 -8.39 1.15 -10.60
C VAL A 151 -7.21 1.95 -10.07
N ILE A 152 -7.41 2.61 -8.94
CA ILE A 152 -6.42 3.41 -8.24
C ILE A 152 -6.05 2.68 -6.96
N ASN A 153 -4.76 2.56 -6.67
CA ASN A 153 -4.21 2.19 -5.37
C ASN A 153 -3.40 3.38 -4.84
N ASP A 154 -3.84 3.96 -3.73
CA ASP A 154 -3.06 4.93 -2.95
C ASP A 154 -2.59 4.27 -1.65
N ALA A 155 -1.28 4.32 -1.40
CA ALA A 155 -0.68 3.73 -0.21
C ALA A 155 0.13 4.73 0.61
N VAL A 156 0.06 4.60 1.93
CA VAL A 156 0.98 5.23 2.88
C VAL A 156 2.00 4.18 3.32
N VAL A 157 3.28 4.55 3.21
CA VAL A 157 4.41 3.69 3.58
C VAL A 157 5.02 4.19 4.87
N THR A 158 5.22 3.29 5.82
CA THR A 158 5.74 3.59 7.15
C THR A 158 7.03 2.83 7.44
N ARG A 159 7.92 3.46 8.22
CA ARG A 159 9.08 2.81 8.83
C ARG A 159 9.00 3.00 10.34
N TRP A 160 9.08 1.91 11.11
CA TRP A 160 8.87 1.93 12.57
C TRP A 160 7.57 2.62 13.01
N GLY A 161 6.51 2.51 12.20
CA GLY A 161 5.21 3.12 12.45
C GLY A 161 5.13 4.62 12.17
N LEU A 162 6.17 5.24 11.61
CA LEU A 162 6.18 6.62 11.16
C LEU A 162 6.01 6.68 9.63
N PRO A 163 5.11 7.50 9.08
CA PRO A 163 5.02 7.71 7.63
C PRO A 163 6.34 8.25 7.06
N VAL A 164 6.80 7.65 5.96
CA VAL A 164 8.07 8.01 5.29
C VAL A 164 7.91 8.23 3.79
N ALA A 165 6.92 7.59 3.17
CA ALA A 165 6.69 7.64 1.74
C ALA A 165 5.23 7.38 1.39
N ARG A 166 4.89 7.64 0.14
CA ARG A 166 3.58 7.36 -0.46
C ARG A 166 3.75 6.65 -1.79
N VAL A 167 2.80 5.79 -2.11
CA VAL A 167 2.69 5.16 -3.44
C VAL A 167 1.35 5.57 -4.03
N ARG A 168 1.37 5.91 -5.31
CA ARG A 168 0.16 5.98 -6.12
C ARG A 168 0.36 5.11 -7.34
N PHE A 169 -0.56 4.20 -7.56
CA PHE A 169 -0.57 3.30 -8.71
C PHE A 169 -1.93 3.34 -9.38
N GLU A 170 -1.94 3.56 -10.69
CA GLU A 170 -3.16 3.61 -11.49
C GLU A 170 -3.08 2.55 -12.58
N MET A 171 -4.09 1.70 -12.66
CA MET A 171 -4.15 0.61 -13.62
C MET A 171 -5.46 0.56 -14.38
N GLU A 172 -5.36 0.02 -15.59
CA GLU A 172 -6.47 -0.21 -16.51
C GLU A 172 -6.47 -1.67 -16.96
N LYS A 173 -7.67 -2.23 -17.09
CA LYS A 173 -7.87 -3.59 -17.60
C LYS A 173 -7.62 -3.62 -19.11
N LEU A 174 -7.08 -4.74 -19.60
CA LEU A 174 -6.90 -5.03 -21.03
C LEU A 174 -8.07 -5.82 -21.61
#